data_AF-A0A6I7HLV3-F1
#
_entry.id   AF-A0A6I7HLV3-F1
#
_cell.length_a   1.000
_cell.length_b   1.000
_cell.length_c   1.000
_cell.angle_alpha   90.00
_cell.angle_beta   90.00
_cell.angle_gamma   90.00
#
_symmetry.space_group_name_H-M   'P 1'
#
loop_
_entity.id
_entity.type
_entity.pdbx_description
1 polymer ?
#
loop_
_entity_poly.entity_id
_entity_poly.type
_entity_poly.pdbx_seq_one_letter_code
_entity_poly.pdbx_strand_id
1 'polypeptide(L)'
;MFWCPGCGGAHAITVEDAPNRQGPIWGYNGNPDAPTFTPSIFVNAPGRHHNPRAPSCHSFVRDGRIQFLGDCTHALAGQTVDLPDFDSGDL
;
A
#
# COMPACT_ATOMS: atom_id res chain seq x y z
N MET A 1 4.14 5.02 -6.50
CA MET A 1 2.77 4.45 -6.47
C MET A 1 2.91 2.96 -6.72
N PHE A 2 1.98 2.14 -6.24
CA PHE A 2 1.94 0.69 -6.53
C PHE A 2 0.49 0.19 -6.60
N TRP A 3 0.22 -0.88 -7.36
CA TRP A 3 -1.12 -1.46 -7.43
C TRP A 3 -1.38 -2.38 -6.23
N CYS A 4 -2.54 -2.21 -5.58
CA CYS A 4 -2.97 -3.06 -4.48
C CYS A 4 -4.10 -3.98 -4.95
N PRO A 5 -3.87 -5.31 -5.09
CA PRO A 5 -4.92 -6.25 -5.51
C PRO A 5 -6.01 -6.44 -4.45
N GLY A 6 -5.71 -6.15 -3.17
CA GLY A 6 -6.71 -6.19 -2.10
C GLY A 6 -7.72 -5.04 -2.20
N CYS A 7 -7.27 -3.85 -2.61
CA CYS A 7 -8.14 -2.69 -2.81
C CYS A 7 -8.70 -2.59 -4.24
N GLY A 8 -8.10 -3.28 -5.21
CA GLY A 8 -8.41 -3.11 -6.64
C GLY A 8 -8.07 -1.70 -7.12
N GLY A 9 -6.95 -1.14 -6.65
CA GLY A 9 -6.60 0.25 -6.93
C GLY A 9 -5.15 0.61 -6.59
N ALA A 10 -4.69 1.74 -7.13
CA ALA A 10 -3.35 2.25 -6.86
C ALA A 10 -3.24 2.86 -5.44
N HIS A 11 -2.19 2.48 -4.72
CA HIS A 11 -1.75 3.14 -3.50
C HIS A 11 -0.64 4.15 -3.82
N ALA A 12 -0.85 5.39 -3.40
CA ALA A 12 0.14 6.45 -3.48
C ALA A 12 0.71 6.75 -2.08
N ILE A 13 2.04 6.74 -1.97
CA ILE A 13 2.77 7.11 -0.76
C ILE A 13 3.86 8.11 -1.12
N THR A 14 4.27 8.93 -0.15
CA THR A 14 5.40 9.85 -0.28
C THR A 14 6.66 9.16 0.24
N VAL A 15 7.74 9.17 -0.53
CA VAL A 15 9.05 8.66 -0.11
C VAL A 15 10.02 9.78 0.24
N GLU A 16 11.12 9.44 0.92
CA GLU A 16 12.11 10.40 1.41
C GLU A 16 12.75 11.29 0.33
N ASP A 17 12.89 10.82 -0.90
CA ASP A 17 13.49 11.59 -2.00
C ASP A 17 12.49 12.44 -2.79
N ALA A 18 11.22 12.51 -2.39
CA ALA A 18 10.23 13.30 -3.11
C ALA A 18 10.55 14.82 -3.02
N PRO A 19 10.48 15.57 -4.14
CA PRO A 19 10.90 16.98 -4.19
C PRO A 19 9.99 17.95 -3.41
N ASN A 20 8.76 17.54 -3.07
CA ASN A 20 7.79 18.35 -2.33
C ASN A 20 7.07 17.50 -1.26
N ARG A 21 7.83 16.90 -0.35
CA ARG A 21 7.30 16.02 0.71
C ARG A 21 6.24 16.72 1.57
N GLN A 22 5.05 16.15 1.61
CA GLN A 22 3.95 16.55 2.49
C GLN A 22 3.28 15.29 3.07
N GLY A 23 2.77 15.40 4.30
CA GLY A 23 2.15 14.29 5.00
C GLY A 23 3.15 13.24 5.50
N PRO A 24 2.68 12.01 5.78
CA PRO A 24 3.56 10.91 6.20
C PRO A 24 4.56 10.53 5.09
N ILE A 25 5.79 10.19 5.49
CA ILE A 25 6.91 9.89 4.59
C ILE A 25 7.45 8.50 4.92
N TRP A 26 7.67 7.69 3.88
CA TRP A 26 8.26 6.35 3.98
C TRP A 26 9.71 6.34 3.49
N GLY A 27 10.53 5.53 4.13
CA GLY A 27 11.82 5.10 3.57
C GLY A 27 11.60 4.18 2.38
N TYR A 28 12.52 4.20 1.42
CA TYR A 28 12.47 3.39 0.21
C TYR A 28 13.86 2.85 -0.10
N ASN A 29 13.96 1.56 -0.43
CA ASN A 29 15.24 0.92 -0.76
C ASN A 29 15.80 1.30 -2.16
N GLY A 30 15.11 2.13 -2.94
CA GLY A 30 15.56 2.55 -4.27
C GLY A 30 15.34 1.51 -5.38
N ASN A 31 14.76 0.33 -5.07
CA ASN A 31 14.57 -0.74 -6.03
C ASN A 31 13.12 -0.81 -6.54
N PRO A 32 12.83 -0.43 -7.79
CA PRO A 32 11.47 -0.46 -8.32
C PRO A 32 10.97 -1.87 -8.65
N ASP A 33 11.86 -2.83 -8.90
CA ASP A 33 11.51 -4.21 -9.25
C ASP A 33 11.21 -5.06 -8.00
N ALA A 34 11.89 -4.76 -6.89
CA ALA A 34 11.65 -5.39 -5.59
C ALA A 34 11.58 -4.32 -4.48
N PRO A 35 10.52 -3.49 -4.48
CA PRO A 35 10.43 -2.37 -3.56
C PRO A 35 10.27 -2.85 -2.13
N THR A 36 10.94 -2.13 -1.25
CA THR A 36 10.71 -2.18 0.19
C THR A 36 10.41 -0.77 0.68
N PHE A 37 9.28 -0.62 1.37
CA PHE A 37 8.88 0.63 2.00
C PHE A 37 8.82 0.45 3.52
N THR A 38 9.30 1.45 4.28
CA THR A 38 9.25 1.41 5.75
C THR A 38 8.76 2.73 6.33
N PRO A 39 7.88 2.72 7.35
CA PRO A 39 7.31 1.57 8.06
C PRO A 39 6.14 0.93 7.28
N SER A 40 5.17 0.31 7.97
CA SER A 40 3.93 -0.15 7.32
C SER A 40 3.18 0.99 6.65
N ILE A 41 2.40 0.64 5.63
CA ILE A 41 1.58 1.55 4.83
C ILE A 41 0.13 1.35 5.25
N PHE A 42 -0.50 2.42 5.71
CA PHE A 42 -1.92 2.46 6.03
C PHE A 42 -2.64 3.35 5.03
N VAL A 43 -3.61 2.79 4.32
CA VAL A 43 -4.45 3.48 3.34
C VAL A 43 -5.91 3.29 3.74
N ASN A 44 -6.67 4.38 3.74
CA ASN A 44 -8.09 4.39 4.08
C ASN A 44 -8.90 5.22 3.09
N ALA A 45 -10.16 4.84 2.90
CA ALA A 45 -11.09 5.68 2.18
C ALA A 45 -11.35 7.01 2.95
N PRO A 46 -11.63 8.11 2.23
CA PRO A 46 -12.11 9.35 2.83
C PRO A 46 -13.30 9.09 3.77
N GLY A 47 -13.32 9.74 4.94
CA GLY A 47 -14.43 9.61 5.89
C GLY A 47 -14.31 8.50 6.93
N ARG A 48 -13.20 7.73 6.98
CA ARG A 48 -12.97 6.71 8.04
C ARG A 48 -13.11 7.25 9.46
N HIS A 49 -12.69 8.49 9.71
CA HIS A 49 -12.85 9.14 11.02
C HIS A 49 -14.30 9.23 11.49
N HIS A 50 -15.26 9.17 10.56
CA HIS A 50 -16.70 9.22 10.83
C HIS A 50 -17.42 7.89 10.52
N ASN A 51 -16.75 6.97 9.81
CA ASN A 51 -17.27 5.65 9.49
C ASN A 51 -16.21 4.56 9.72
N PRO A 52 -16.24 3.85 10.85
CA PRO A 52 -15.29 2.76 11.14
C PRO A 52 -15.46 1.54 10.23
N ARG A 53 -16.54 1.46 9.43
CA ARG A 53 -16.73 0.45 8.39
C ARG A 53 -16.13 0.85 7.04
N ALA A 54 -15.60 2.07 6.92
CA ALA A 54 -14.94 2.50 5.70
C ALA A 54 -13.74 1.59 5.39
N PRO A 55 -13.53 1.20 4.13
CA PRO A 55 -12.42 0.33 3.77
C PRO A 55 -11.07 0.89 4.21
N SER A 56 -10.26 0.02 4.82
CA SER A 56 -8.85 0.23 5.10
C SER A 56 -8.00 -0.95 4.61
N CYS A 57 -6.80 -0.61 4.16
CA CYS A 57 -5.72 -1.53 3.89
C CYS A 57 -4.51 -1.13 4.74
N HIS A 58 -3.96 -2.10 5.46
CA HIS A 58 -2.76 -1.96 6.24
C HIS A 58 -1.78 -3.03 5.79
N SER A 59 -0.60 -2.62 5.33
CA SER A 59 0.31 -3.54 4.65
C SER A 59 1.78 -3.21 4.93
N PHE A 60 2.63 -4.22 4.80
CA PHE A 60 4.05 -4.02 4.52
C PHE A 60 4.30 -4.35 3.05
N VAL A 61 5.14 -3.57 2.39
CA VAL A 61 5.70 -3.93 1.08
C VAL A 61 7.19 -4.17 1.29
N ARG A 62 7.62 -5.41 1.03
CA ARG A 62 9.00 -5.86 1.21
C ARG A 62 9.38 -6.81 0.09
N ASP A 63 10.53 -6.56 -0.51
CA ASP A 63 11.15 -7.42 -1.53
C ASP A 63 10.16 -7.79 -2.66
N GLY A 64 9.38 -6.81 -3.13
CA GLY A 64 8.39 -7.02 -4.20
C GLY A 64 7.17 -7.83 -3.78
N ARG A 65 6.86 -7.92 -2.48
CA ARG A 65 5.66 -8.60 -1.97
C ARG A 65 4.87 -7.68 -1.06
N ILE A 66 3.55 -7.84 -1.08
CA ILE A 66 2.63 -7.17 -0.17
C ILE A 66 2.22 -8.16 0.92
N GLN A 67 2.58 -7.87 2.17
CA GLN A 67 2.01 -8.52 3.35
C GLN A 67 0.86 -7.68 3.88
N PHE A 68 -0.38 -8.16 3.74
CA PHE A 68 -1.56 -7.54 4.32
C PHE A 68 -1.70 -7.89 5.79
N LEU A 69 -1.95 -6.91 6.64
CA LEU A 69 -2.14 -7.09 8.07
C LEU A 69 -3.59 -7.46 8.39
N GLY A 70 -3.82 -7.99 9.59
CA GLY A 70 -5.11 -8.55 9.99
C GLY A 70 -6.23 -7.51 10.14
N ASP A 71 -5.88 -6.22 10.21
CA ASP A 71 -6.81 -5.09 10.25
C ASP A 71 -7.16 -4.51 8.87
N CYS A 72 -6.75 -5.18 7.79
CA CYS A 72 -7.32 -4.97 6.46
C CYS A 72 -8.81 -5.34 6.44
N THR A 73 -9.60 -4.59 5.67
CA THR A 73 -11.05 -4.82 5.51
C THR A 73 -11.42 -5.60 4.25
N HIS A 74 -10.45 -5.85 3.37
CA HIS A 74 -10.63 -6.59 2.12
C HIS A 74 -10.30 -8.09 2.31
N ALA A 75 -10.70 -8.92 1.35
CA ALA A 75 -10.57 -10.39 1.42
C ALA A 75 -9.14 -10.91 1.58
N LEU A 76 -8.13 -10.14 1.15
CA LEU A 76 -6.71 -10.51 1.29
C LEU A 76 -6.11 -10.23 2.69
N ALA A 77 -6.91 -9.84 3.69
CA ALA A 77 -6.41 -9.59 5.04
C ALA A 77 -5.63 -10.79 5.60
N GLY A 78 -4.46 -10.53 6.20
CA GLY A 78 -3.57 -11.56 6.74
C GLY A 78 -2.82 -12.39 5.70
N GLN A 79 -2.97 -12.11 4.40
CA GLN A 79 -2.27 -12.82 3.33
C GLN A 79 -1.03 -12.06 2.86
N THR A 80 -0.09 -12.79 2.28
CA THR A 80 1.03 -12.20 1.54
C THR A 80 0.92 -12.59 0.07
N VAL A 81 1.00 -11.60 -0.82
CA VAL A 81 0.94 -11.78 -2.27
C VAL A 81 2.13 -11.13 -2.93
N ASP A 82 2.46 -11.55 -4.14
CA ASP A 82 3.45 -10.85 -4.96
C ASP A 82 2.90 -9.48 -5.36
N LEU A 83 3.77 -8.47 -5.40
CA LEU A 83 3.40 -7.14 -5.87
C LEU A 83 3.12 -7.24 -7.38
N PRO A 84 1.88 -6.98 -7.83
CA PRO A 84 1.59 -7.02 -9.25
C PRO A 84 2.29 -5.88 -9.99
N ASP A 85 2.56 -6.09 -11.27
CA ASP A 85 2.94 -5.01 -12.20
C ASP A 85 1.85 -3.94 -12.20
N PHE A 86 2.25 -2.67 -12.34
CA PHE A 86 1.34 -1.54 -12.16
C PHE A 86 0.11 -1.57 -13.08
N ASP A 87 0.27 -2.08 -14.31
CA ASP A 87 -0.77 -2.13 -15.34
C ASP A 87 -1.53 -3.47 -15.39
N SER A 88 -1.20 -4.42 -14.51
CA SER A 88 -1.83 -5.75 -14.51
C SER A 88 -3.25 -5.79 -13.92
N GLY A 89 -3.79 -4.64 -13.51
CA GLY A 89 -5.17 -4.45 -13.06
C GLY A 89 -6.21 -4.25 -14.18
N ASP A 90 -5.79 -4.10 -15.44
CA ASP A 90 -6.63 -3.88 -16.62
C ASP A 90 -6.72 -5.14 -17.52
N LEU A 91 -7.18 -6.28 -16.97
CA LEU A 91 -7.59 -7.47 -17.75
C LEU A 91 -9.01 -7.92 -17.38
#